data_AF-A0A5D4XP44-F1
#
_entry.id   AF-A0A5D4XP44-F1
#
_cell.length_a   1.000
_cell.length_b   1.000
_cell.length_c   1.000
_cell.angle_alpha   90.00
_cell.angle_beta   90.00
_cell.angle_gamma   90.00
#
_symmetry.space_group_name_H-M   'P 1'
#
loop_
_entity.id
_entity.type
_entity.pdbx_description
1 polymer ?
#
loop_
_entity_poly.entity_id
_entity_poly.type
_entity_poly.pdbx_seq_one_letter_code
_entity_poly.pdbx_strand_id
1 'polypeptide(L)'
;MPDVSRTSVPRDWQEAFAALPPESPPADGWQALAAKLDARERNRWPLWMATAAVLALAVAVPWRLQGPGPEVDTPDPATAYMPAVVASADPLERLYAESAQLESLLAIARDERVSSATAALLADRFEDQLAAIDAALMQPGLSRETQLTLWQRRVESLRDFTGFESNRRWLAAHGTRYDAALVAVD
;
A
#
# COMPACT_ATOMS: atom_id res chain seq x y z
N MET A 1 -50.42 -5.07 35.96
CA MET A 1 -50.63 -5.63 34.62
C MET A 1 -49.35 -5.45 33.82
N PRO A 2 -48.76 -6.49 33.22
CA PRO A 2 -47.70 -6.28 32.24
C PRO A 2 -48.36 -5.85 30.92
N ASP A 3 -47.96 -4.69 30.41
CA ASP A 3 -48.30 -4.24 29.07
C ASP A 3 -47.44 -5.02 28.07
N VAL A 4 -48.09 -5.75 27.18
CA VAL A 4 -47.43 -6.61 26.20
C VAL A 4 -47.15 -5.74 24.98
N SER A 5 -45.92 -5.22 24.87
CA SER A 5 -45.47 -4.48 23.69
C SER A 5 -45.65 -5.34 22.45
N ARG A 6 -46.68 -5.03 21.64
CA ARG A 6 -46.88 -5.67 20.34
C ARG A 6 -45.77 -5.20 19.42
N THR A 7 -44.80 -6.06 19.15
CA THR A 7 -43.75 -5.84 18.17
C THR A 7 -44.41 -5.76 16.78
N SER A 8 -44.56 -4.56 16.23
CA SER A 8 -44.93 -4.38 14.83
C SER A 8 -43.76 -4.87 13.96
N VAL A 9 -44.04 -5.73 12.98
CA VAL A 9 -43.03 -6.17 12.00
C VAL A 9 -42.57 -4.94 11.21
N PRO A 10 -41.26 -4.62 11.19
CA PRO A 10 -40.75 -3.45 10.47
C PRO A 10 -40.96 -3.62 8.96
N ARG A 11 -41.38 -2.57 8.28
CA ARG A 11 -41.69 -2.60 6.84
C ARG A 11 -40.48 -2.34 5.97
N ASP A 12 -39.46 -1.68 6.53
CA ASP A 12 -38.20 -1.40 5.86
C ASP A 12 -37.01 -1.50 6.83
N TRP A 13 -35.80 -1.54 6.27
CA TRP A 13 -34.56 -1.65 7.03
C TRP A 13 -34.33 -0.44 7.94
N GLN A 14 -34.78 0.74 7.54
CA GLN A 14 -34.62 1.97 8.33
C GLN A 14 -35.42 1.87 9.64
N GLU A 15 -36.66 1.39 9.57
CA GLU A 15 -37.55 1.16 10.71
C GLU A 15 -37.02 0.04 11.62
N ALA A 16 -36.45 -1.03 11.04
CA ALA A 16 -35.79 -2.09 11.80
C ALA A 16 -34.57 -1.57 12.58
N PHE A 17 -33.72 -0.73 11.96
CA PHE A 17 -32.56 -0.13 12.63
C PHE A 17 -32.97 0.92 13.67
N ALA A 18 -34.05 1.67 13.44
CA ALA A 18 -34.58 2.63 14.41
C ALA A 18 -35.22 1.95 15.64
N ALA A 19 -35.71 0.72 15.49
CA ALA A 19 -36.30 -0.06 16.57
C ALA A 19 -35.28 -0.77 17.48
N LEU A 20 -33.98 -0.73 17.14
CA LEU A 20 -32.95 -1.33 17.99
C LEU A 20 -32.81 -0.55 19.31
N PRO A 21 -32.79 -1.24 20.46
CA PRO A 21 -32.49 -0.58 21.72
C PRO A 21 -31.09 0.02 21.66
N PRO A 22 -30.85 1.18 22.29
CA PRO A 22 -29.51 1.75 22.39
C PRO A 22 -28.63 0.82 23.24
N GLU A 23 -27.90 -0.08 22.57
CA GLU A 23 -26.80 -0.85 23.16
C GLU A 23 -25.75 0.16 23.65
N SER A 24 -25.57 0.22 24.98
CA SER A 24 -24.50 0.99 25.57
C SER A 24 -23.20 0.25 25.27
N PRO A 25 -22.22 0.85 24.56
CA PRO A 25 -20.99 0.15 24.24
C PRO A 25 -20.32 -0.31 25.54
N PRO A 26 -19.70 -1.50 25.58
CA PRO A 26 -18.89 -1.89 26.73
C PRO A 26 -17.84 -0.80 26.97
N ALA A 27 -17.81 -0.26 28.19
CA ALA A 27 -17.05 0.95 28.54
C ALA A 27 -15.57 0.88 28.12
N ASP A 28 -15.02 -0.33 28.03
CA ASP A 28 -13.58 -0.55 27.86
C ASP A 28 -13.20 -1.26 26.55
N GLY A 29 -14.16 -1.60 25.67
CA GLY A 29 -13.87 -2.35 24.44
C GLY A 29 -12.92 -1.59 23.50
N TRP A 30 -13.15 -0.29 23.35
CA TRP A 30 -12.29 0.60 22.56
C TRP A 30 -10.96 0.89 23.25
N GLN A 31 -10.94 0.99 24.58
CA GLN A 31 -9.71 1.23 25.33
C GLN A 31 -8.79 0.01 25.30
N ALA A 32 -9.34 -1.21 25.37
CA ALA A 32 -8.59 -2.45 25.24
C ALA A 32 -7.99 -2.61 23.83
N LEU A 33 -8.73 -2.21 22.79
CA LEU A 33 -8.23 -2.17 21.42
C LEU A 33 -7.15 -1.10 21.23
N ALA A 34 -7.36 0.10 21.77
CA ALA A 34 -6.37 1.18 21.76
C ALA A 34 -5.09 0.76 22.49
N ALA A 35 -5.19 0.11 23.65
CA ALA A 35 -4.03 -0.40 24.39
C ALA A 35 -3.28 -1.50 23.61
N LYS A 36 -3.98 -2.35 22.86
CA LYS A 36 -3.35 -3.36 21.98
C LYS A 36 -2.62 -2.71 20.80
N LEU A 37 -3.18 -1.66 20.21
CA LEU A 37 -2.54 -0.91 19.13
C LEU A 37 -1.33 -0.11 19.65
N ASP A 38 -1.48 0.56 20.79
CA ASP A 38 -0.44 1.37 21.44
C ASP A 38 0.74 0.51 21.91
N ALA A 39 0.48 -0.73 22.37
CA ALA A 39 1.54 -1.71 22.65
C ALA A 39 2.35 -2.11 21.40
N ARG A 40 1.75 -2.10 20.21
CA ARG A 40 2.44 -2.35 18.92
C ARG A 40 3.19 -1.10 18.46
N GLU A 41 2.66 0.10 18.68
CA GLU A 41 3.36 1.36 18.39
C GLU A 41 4.57 1.60 19.28
N ARG A 42 4.56 1.16 20.54
CA ARG A 42 5.73 1.27 21.43
C ARG A 42 6.93 0.40 21.01
N ASN A 43 6.72 -0.53 20.07
CA ASN A 43 7.81 -1.28 19.41
C ASN A 43 8.33 -0.59 18.15
N ARG A 44 7.79 0.60 17.78
CA ARG A 44 8.38 1.46 16.76
C ARG A 44 9.58 2.18 17.35
N TRP A 45 10.72 1.55 17.12
CA TRP A 45 12.07 2.07 17.29
C TRP A 45 12.16 3.56 16.86
N PRO A 46 12.88 4.41 17.60
CA PRO A 46 12.60 5.83 17.65
C PRO A 46 12.91 6.53 16.32
N LEU A 47 11.84 7.11 15.76
CA LEU A 47 11.74 7.94 14.55
C LEU A 47 12.52 9.27 14.61
N TRP A 48 13.59 9.38 15.40
CA TRP A 48 14.39 10.61 15.50
C TRP A 48 15.39 10.80 14.34
N MET A 49 15.39 9.90 13.34
CA MET A 49 16.23 10.03 12.13
C MET A 49 15.48 10.57 10.90
N ALA A 50 14.19 10.90 11.00
CA ALA A 50 13.38 11.31 9.84
C ALA A 50 13.45 12.82 9.49
N THR A 51 14.13 13.65 10.29
CA THR A 51 14.31 15.09 9.94
C THR A 51 15.44 15.34 8.94
N ALA A 52 16.42 14.44 8.81
CA ALA A 52 17.52 14.63 7.87
C ALA A 52 17.14 14.29 6.40
N ALA A 53 16.23 13.34 6.19
CA ALA A 53 15.83 12.90 4.85
C ALA A 53 15.04 13.99 4.07
N VAL A 54 14.26 14.82 4.77
CA VAL A 54 13.50 15.92 4.13
C VAL A 54 14.43 17.01 3.59
N LEU A 55 15.57 17.26 4.24
CA LEU A 55 16.57 18.21 3.72
C LEU A 55 17.35 17.64 2.52
N ALA A 56 17.56 16.32 2.46
CA ALA A 56 18.22 15.68 1.32
C ALA A 56 17.34 15.68 0.05
N LEU A 57 16.01 15.53 0.20
CA LEU A 57 15.08 15.51 -0.94
C LEU A 57 14.88 16.89 -1.60
N ALA A 58 15.12 17.99 -0.86
CA ALA A 58 15.04 19.35 -1.39
C ALA A 58 16.16 19.71 -2.39
N VAL A 59 17.27 18.95 -2.42
CA VAL A 59 18.42 19.21 -3.32
C VAL A 59 18.38 18.33 -4.59
N ALA A 60 17.68 17.20 -4.56
CA ALA A 60 17.66 16.25 -5.69
C ALA A 60 16.60 16.57 -6.78
N VAL A 61 15.61 17.42 -6.47
CA VAL A 61 14.55 17.83 -7.40
C VAL A 61 15.04 18.69 -8.59
N PRO A 62 15.92 19.70 -8.43
CA PRO A 62 16.30 20.54 -9.58
C PRO A 62 17.08 19.77 -10.67
N TRP A 63 17.88 18.77 -10.33
CA TRP A 63 18.71 18.06 -11.31
C TRP A 63 17.94 17.20 -12.32
N ARG A 64 16.70 16.82 -12.02
CA ARG A 64 15.84 16.06 -12.95
C ARG A 64 15.20 16.94 -14.04
N LEU A 65 15.27 18.27 -13.91
CA LEU A 65 14.66 19.23 -14.85
C LEU A 65 15.68 19.94 -15.76
N GLN A 66 16.99 19.88 -15.49
CA GLN A 66 18.04 20.38 -16.40
C GLN A 66 18.59 19.27 -17.32
N GLY A 67 17.71 18.64 -18.10
CA GLY A 67 18.17 17.92 -19.30
C GLY A 67 18.78 18.93 -20.29
N PRO A 68 19.91 18.62 -20.94
CA PRO A 68 20.47 19.48 -22.00
C PRO A 68 19.43 19.66 -23.10
N GLY A 69 19.19 20.92 -23.49
CA GLY A 69 18.24 21.25 -24.56
C GLY A 69 18.65 20.59 -25.88
N PRO A 70 17.68 20.19 -26.73
CA PRO A 70 17.99 19.64 -28.04
C PRO A 70 18.61 20.75 -28.91
N GLU A 71 19.91 20.65 -29.18
CA GLU A 71 20.50 21.24 -30.37
C GLU A 71 19.76 20.68 -31.58
N VAL A 72 19.05 21.56 -32.27
CA VAL A 72 18.46 21.30 -33.57
C VAL A 72 19.63 21.19 -34.53
N ASP A 73 19.99 19.96 -34.89
CA ASP A 73 20.86 19.72 -36.03
C ASP A 73 20.20 18.75 -37.03
N THR A 74 20.36 19.11 -38.29
CA THR A 74 19.59 18.68 -39.46
C THR A 74 19.94 17.23 -39.82
N PRO A 75 18.99 16.35 -40.25
CA PRO A 75 19.33 14.96 -40.51
C PRO A 75 20.07 14.79 -41.84
N ASP A 76 21.29 14.26 -41.78
CA ASP A 76 22.01 13.64 -42.89
C ASP A 76 21.86 12.10 -42.80
N PRO A 77 21.21 11.42 -43.75
CA PRO A 77 20.92 9.99 -43.64
C PRO A 77 22.03 9.17 -44.32
N ALA A 78 23.16 8.97 -43.65
CA ALA A 78 24.07 7.89 -44.01
C ALA A 78 24.96 7.48 -42.84
N THR A 79 25.05 6.15 -42.67
CA THR A 79 26.03 5.40 -41.86
C THR A 79 25.56 4.96 -40.48
N ALA A 80 25.20 3.67 -40.45
CA ALA A 80 25.38 2.70 -39.38
C ALA A 80 25.88 3.21 -38.02
N TYR A 81 25.11 2.97 -36.95
CA TYR A 81 25.44 1.95 -35.96
C TYR A 81 24.26 1.78 -35.00
N MET A 82 24.17 0.59 -34.40
CA MET A 82 23.18 0.16 -33.41
C MET A 82 22.90 1.20 -32.32
N PRO A 83 21.69 1.21 -31.70
CA PRO A 83 21.49 1.93 -30.45
C PRO A 83 22.20 1.17 -29.32
N ALA A 84 23.51 1.35 -29.21
CA ALA A 84 24.28 1.08 -28.00
C ALA A 84 24.04 2.22 -27.00
N VAL A 85 22.79 2.40 -26.55
CA VAL A 85 22.44 3.24 -25.39
C VAL A 85 21.45 2.48 -24.51
N VAL A 86 21.85 1.28 -24.12
CA VAL A 86 21.46 0.72 -22.81
C VAL A 86 22.77 0.59 -22.05
N ALA A 87 23.37 1.75 -21.76
CA ALA A 87 24.57 1.81 -20.95
C ALA A 87 24.25 1.15 -19.60
N SER A 88 24.89 0.02 -19.36
CA SER A 88 25.07 -0.76 -18.13
C SER A 88 24.59 -0.08 -16.83
N ALA A 89 23.28 0.00 -16.60
CA ALA A 89 22.75 0.47 -15.32
C ALA A 89 23.17 -0.53 -14.22
N ASP A 90 23.76 -0.01 -13.13
CA ASP A 90 24.12 -0.81 -11.95
C ASP A 90 22.89 -1.67 -11.59
N PRO A 91 23.04 -3.00 -11.44
CA PRO A 91 21.95 -3.87 -11.00
C PRO A 91 21.16 -3.32 -9.81
N LEU A 92 21.83 -2.63 -8.89
CA LEU A 92 21.20 -2.01 -7.74
C LEU A 92 20.32 -0.80 -8.11
N GLU A 93 20.76 0.04 -9.05
CA GLU A 93 19.99 1.19 -9.54
C GLU A 93 18.68 0.76 -10.22
N ARG A 94 18.72 -0.35 -10.97
CA ARG A 94 17.50 -0.95 -11.54
C ARG A 94 16.51 -1.40 -10.47
N LEU A 95 17.00 -2.03 -9.39
CA LEU A 95 16.14 -2.46 -8.28
C LEU A 95 15.53 -1.26 -7.54
N TYR A 96 16.28 -0.16 -7.36
CA TYR A 96 15.74 1.08 -6.80
C TYR A 96 14.60 1.64 -7.66
N ALA A 97 14.82 1.77 -8.97
CA ALA A 97 13.82 2.30 -9.90
C ALA A 97 12.53 1.45 -9.90
N GLU A 98 12.69 0.12 -9.93
CA GLU A 98 11.56 -0.79 -9.87
C GLU A 98 10.80 -0.68 -8.53
N SER A 99 11.53 -0.60 -7.41
CA SER A 99 10.89 -0.47 -6.11
C SER A 99 10.04 0.80 -5.99
N ALA A 100 10.55 1.93 -6.49
CA ALA A 100 9.81 3.20 -6.51
C ALA A 100 8.54 3.11 -7.38
N GLN A 101 8.62 2.40 -8.51
CA GLN A 101 7.46 2.15 -9.37
C GLN A 101 6.40 1.31 -8.63
N LEU A 102 6.79 0.21 -7.98
CA LEU A 102 5.84 -0.65 -7.25
C LEU A 102 5.22 0.07 -6.06
N GLU A 103 5.98 0.86 -5.33
CA GLU A 103 5.45 1.69 -4.23
C GLU A 103 4.41 2.70 -4.72
N SER A 104 4.64 3.32 -5.89
CA SER A 104 3.67 4.25 -6.48
C SER A 104 2.35 3.54 -6.83
N LEU A 105 2.41 2.31 -7.36
CA LEU A 105 1.23 1.51 -7.68
C LEU A 105 0.49 1.09 -6.40
N LEU A 106 1.24 0.71 -5.36
CA LEU A 106 0.68 0.30 -4.08
C LEU A 106 -0.02 1.46 -3.37
N ALA A 107 0.54 2.67 -3.44
CA ALA A 107 -0.07 3.87 -2.87
C ALA A 107 -1.45 4.15 -3.50
N ILE A 108 -1.54 4.10 -4.82
CA ILE A 108 -2.80 4.26 -5.56
C ILE A 108 -3.81 3.17 -5.16
N ALA A 109 -3.37 1.91 -5.08
CA ALA A 109 -4.25 0.78 -4.75
C ALA A 109 -4.81 0.81 -3.32
N ARG A 110 -4.14 1.51 -2.39
CA ARG A 110 -4.53 1.63 -0.98
C ARG A 110 -5.51 2.77 -0.71
N ASP A 111 -5.42 3.87 -1.46
CA ASP A 111 -6.20 5.09 -1.19
C ASP A 111 -7.72 4.88 -1.37
N GLU A 112 -8.12 3.91 -2.20
CA GLU A 112 -9.53 3.62 -2.52
C GLU A 112 -10.22 2.67 -1.52
N ARG A 113 -9.69 2.46 -0.30
CA ARG A 113 -10.16 1.36 0.58
C ARG A 113 -11.24 1.69 1.61
N VAL A 114 -12.31 0.89 1.56
CA VAL A 114 -12.92 0.22 2.72
C VAL A 114 -12.52 -1.27 2.66
N SER A 115 -11.96 -1.85 3.73
CA SER A 115 -11.41 -3.23 3.72
C SER A 115 -12.16 -4.19 4.65
N SER A 116 -12.30 -5.45 4.23
CA SER A 116 -12.67 -6.53 5.16
C SER A 116 -11.55 -6.80 6.16
N ALA A 117 -11.91 -7.23 7.38
CA ALA A 117 -10.94 -7.46 8.45
C ALA A 117 -9.84 -8.47 8.06
N THR A 118 -10.19 -9.55 7.35
CA THR A 118 -9.21 -10.55 6.88
C THR A 118 -8.21 -9.97 5.87
N ALA A 119 -8.67 -9.09 4.98
CA ALA A 119 -7.78 -8.44 4.02
C ALA A 119 -6.80 -7.48 4.70
N ALA A 120 -7.24 -6.78 5.76
CA ALA A 120 -6.37 -5.93 6.56
C ALA A 120 -5.29 -6.74 7.29
N LEU A 121 -5.62 -7.91 7.87
CA LEU A 121 -4.63 -8.79 8.50
C LEU A 121 -3.58 -9.33 7.52
N LEU A 122 -4.00 -9.70 6.30
CA LEU A 122 -3.07 -10.14 5.27
C LEU A 122 -2.17 -8.99 4.78
N ALA A 123 -2.72 -7.79 4.62
CA ALA A 123 -1.94 -6.61 4.27
C ALA A 123 -0.89 -6.27 5.33
N ASP A 124 -1.25 -6.33 6.62
CA ASP A 124 -0.33 -6.13 7.75
C ASP A 124 0.83 -7.15 7.72
N ARG A 125 0.56 -8.41 7.35
CA ARG A 125 1.62 -9.42 7.17
C ARG A 125 2.62 -9.05 6.07
N PHE A 126 2.16 -8.50 4.95
CA PHE A 126 3.06 -8.04 3.87
C PHE A 126 3.88 -6.83 4.31
N GLU A 127 3.27 -5.91 5.05
CA GLU A 127 3.96 -4.75 5.62
C GLU A 127 5.03 -5.17 6.63
N ASP A 128 4.72 -6.10 7.53
CA ASP A 128 5.68 -6.66 8.49
C ASP A 128 6.87 -7.32 7.78
N GLN A 129 6.63 -8.05 6.69
CA GLN A 129 7.68 -8.65 5.88
C GLN A 129 8.57 -7.60 5.21
N LEU A 130 8.00 -6.55 4.63
CA LEU A 130 8.75 -5.45 4.03
C LEU A 130 9.58 -4.70 5.08
N ALA A 131 8.98 -4.38 6.23
CA ALA A 131 9.65 -3.71 7.33
C ALA A 131 10.85 -4.52 7.86
N ALA A 132 10.73 -5.86 7.91
CA ALA A 132 11.85 -6.72 8.30
C ALA A 132 13.01 -6.68 7.29
N ILE A 133 12.72 -6.62 5.98
CA ILE A 133 13.74 -6.48 4.94
C ILE A 133 14.40 -5.10 5.01
N ASP A 134 13.61 -4.05 5.16
CA ASP A 134 14.11 -2.67 5.27
C ASP A 134 14.99 -2.51 6.53
N ALA A 135 14.61 -3.11 7.65
CA ALA A 135 15.43 -3.14 8.86
C ALA A 135 16.77 -3.87 8.63
N ALA A 136 16.76 -4.96 7.86
CA ALA A 136 18.00 -5.66 7.48
C ALA A 136 18.88 -4.78 6.57
N LEU A 137 18.29 -4.06 5.62
CA LEU A 137 19.00 -3.12 4.73
C LEU A 137 19.64 -1.93 5.47
N MET A 138 19.07 -1.53 6.61
CA MET A 138 19.60 -0.44 7.45
C MET A 138 20.82 -0.86 8.30
N GLN A 139 21.19 -2.14 8.31
CA GLN A 139 22.36 -2.61 9.05
C GLN A 139 23.67 -2.06 8.45
N PRO A 140 24.55 -1.45 9.25
CA PRO A 140 25.84 -0.98 8.77
C PRO A 140 26.77 -2.16 8.45
N GLY A 141 27.68 -1.98 7.48
CA GLY A 141 28.72 -2.96 7.17
C GLY A 141 28.27 -4.14 6.31
N LEU A 142 27.10 -4.07 5.65
CA LEU A 142 26.66 -5.07 4.69
C LEU A 142 27.62 -5.14 3.49
N SER A 143 27.93 -6.36 3.05
CA SER A 143 28.63 -6.55 1.78
C SER A 143 27.71 -6.16 0.61
N ARG A 144 28.30 -5.71 -0.51
CA ARG A 144 27.55 -5.32 -1.71
C ARG A 144 26.67 -6.47 -2.24
N GLU A 145 27.14 -7.70 -2.14
CA GLU A 145 26.40 -8.89 -2.52
C GLU A 145 25.17 -9.11 -1.62
N THR A 146 25.34 -9.00 -0.30
CA THR A 146 24.22 -9.12 0.66
C THR A 146 23.19 -8.01 0.45
N GLN A 147 23.66 -6.78 0.21
CA GLN A 147 22.79 -5.65 -0.10
C GLN A 147 21.98 -5.92 -1.36
N LEU A 148 22.61 -6.43 -2.42
CA LEU A 148 21.92 -6.78 -3.67
C LEU A 148 20.86 -7.86 -3.45
N THR A 149 21.17 -8.92 -2.70
CA THR A 149 20.19 -9.98 -2.36
C THR A 149 19.00 -9.44 -1.56
N LEU A 150 19.25 -8.57 -0.58
CA LEU A 150 18.17 -7.95 0.20
C LEU A 150 17.29 -7.04 -0.67
N TRP A 151 17.87 -6.28 -1.59
CA TRP A 151 17.12 -5.45 -2.54
C TRP A 151 16.27 -6.27 -3.51
N GLN A 152 16.78 -7.40 -4.00
CA GLN A 152 15.99 -8.32 -4.81
C GLN A 152 14.78 -8.85 -4.03
N ARG A 153 14.99 -9.28 -2.78
CA ARG A 153 13.93 -9.78 -1.91
C ARG A 153 12.88 -8.72 -1.59
N ARG A 154 13.30 -7.46 -1.44
CA ARG A 154 12.39 -6.31 -1.25
C ARG A 154 11.47 -6.14 -2.45
N VAL A 155 12.03 -6.12 -3.65
CA VAL A 155 11.27 -5.99 -4.91
C VAL A 155 10.31 -7.16 -5.09
N GLU A 156 10.73 -8.39 -4.82
CA GLU A 156 9.87 -9.57 -4.85
C GLU A 156 8.68 -9.42 -3.89
N SER A 157 8.93 -9.01 -2.65
CA SER A 157 7.86 -8.78 -1.66
C SER A 157 6.89 -7.67 -2.07
N LEU A 158 7.38 -6.60 -2.72
CA LEU A 158 6.54 -5.53 -3.28
C LEU A 158 5.68 -6.01 -4.46
N ARG A 159 6.23 -6.86 -5.33
CA ARG A 159 5.50 -7.46 -6.45
C ARG A 159 4.37 -8.35 -5.94
N ASP A 160 4.65 -9.21 -4.96
CA ASP A 160 3.64 -10.09 -4.34
C ASP A 160 2.51 -9.28 -3.72
N PHE A 161 2.85 -8.22 -2.98
CA PHE A 161 1.86 -7.35 -2.37
C PHE A 161 1.00 -6.64 -3.42
N THR A 162 1.63 -6.10 -4.46
CA THR A 162 0.93 -5.44 -5.57
C THR A 162 -0.01 -6.42 -6.29
N GLY A 163 0.42 -7.66 -6.49
CA GLY A 163 -0.40 -8.73 -7.07
C GLY A 163 -1.62 -9.05 -6.20
N PHE A 164 -1.43 -9.17 -4.88
CA PHE A 164 -2.52 -9.34 -3.92
C PHE A 164 -3.55 -8.19 -3.99
N GLU A 165 -3.09 -6.94 -4.00
CA GLU A 165 -3.98 -5.78 -4.11
C GLU A 165 -4.73 -5.74 -5.44
N SER A 166 -4.06 -6.05 -6.55
CA SER A 166 -4.66 -6.10 -7.88
C SER A 166 -5.76 -7.16 -7.95
N ASN A 167 -5.49 -8.37 -7.44
CA ASN A 167 -6.48 -9.44 -7.38
C ASN A 167 -7.69 -9.07 -6.51
N ARG A 168 -7.45 -8.44 -5.35
CA ARG A 168 -8.52 -7.96 -4.48
C ARG A 168 -9.37 -6.90 -5.18
N ARG A 169 -8.76 -5.94 -5.90
CA ARG A 169 -9.48 -4.94 -6.67
C ARG A 169 -10.35 -5.58 -7.74
N TRP A 170 -9.81 -6.56 -8.46
CA TRP A 170 -10.57 -7.32 -9.44
C TRP A 170 -11.78 -8.02 -8.80
N LEU A 171 -11.59 -8.71 -7.67
CA LEU A 171 -12.68 -9.36 -6.93
C LEU A 171 -13.73 -8.37 -6.42
N ALA A 172 -13.31 -7.22 -5.89
CA ALA A 172 -14.23 -6.18 -5.41
C ALA A 172 -15.09 -5.61 -6.55
N ALA A 173 -14.49 -5.37 -7.73
CA ALA A 173 -15.21 -4.86 -8.89
C ALA A 173 -16.21 -5.88 -9.49
N HIS A 174 -15.93 -7.19 -9.36
CA HIS A 174 -16.78 -8.25 -9.88
C HIS A 174 -17.84 -8.74 -8.87
N GLY A 175 -17.55 -8.69 -7.57
CA GLY A 175 -18.48 -9.08 -6.49
C GLY A 175 -19.75 -8.22 -6.44
N THR A 176 -19.63 -6.91 -6.70
CA THR A 176 -20.77 -5.99 -6.77
C THR A 176 -21.79 -6.33 -7.86
N ARG A 177 -21.41 -7.05 -8.92
CA ARG A 177 -22.36 -7.50 -9.95
C ARG A 177 -23.17 -8.72 -9.53
N TYR A 178 -22.62 -9.60 -8.70
CA TYR A 178 -23.34 -10.79 -8.23
C TYR A 178 -24.39 -10.43 -7.18
N ASP A 179 -24.14 -9.42 -6.34
CA ASP A 179 -25.11 -8.94 -5.35
C ASP A 179 -26.29 -8.21 -6.01
N ALA A 180 -26.04 -7.40 -7.04
CA ALA A 180 -27.10 -6.72 -7.79
C ALA A 180 -28.01 -7.69 -8.58
N ALA A 181 -27.48 -8.85 -8.99
CA ALA A 181 -28.26 -9.88 -9.67
C ALA A 181 -29.17 -10.69 -8.73
N LEU A 182 -28.87 -10.73 -7.43
CA LEU A 182 -29.70 -11.42 -6.43
C LEU A 182 -30.89 -10.58 -5.93
N VAL A 183 -30.91 -9.28 -6.21
CA VAL A 183 -31.99 -8.35 -5.83
C VAL A 183 -33.10 -8.26 -6.89
N ALA A 184 -32.91 -8.85 -8.08
CA ALA A 184 -33.89 -8.86 -9.16
C ALA A 184 -34.65 -10.21 -9.26
N VAL A 185 -35.22 -10.66 -8.13
CA VAL A 185 -36.21 -11.75 -8.13
C VAL A 185 -37.37 -11.35 -7.20
N ASP A 186 -38.27 -10.52 -7.72
CA ASP A 186 -39.71 -10.52 -7.43
C ASP A 186 -40.45 -9.94 -8.65
#